data_AF-A0A929T2D9-F1
#
_entry.id   AF-A0A929T2D9-F1
#
_cell.length_a   1.000
_cell.length_b   1.000
_cell.length_c   1.000
_cell.angle_alpha   90.00
_cell.angle_beta   90.00
_cell.angle_gamma   90.00
#
_symmetry.space_group_name_H-M   'P 1'
#
loop_
_entity.id
_entity.type
_entity.pdbx_description
1 polymer ?
#
loop_
_entity_poly.entity_id
_entity_poly.type
_entity_poly.pdbx_seq_one_letter_code
_entity_poly.pdbx_strand_id
1 'polypeptide(L)' 'MSLLNVNQVSVSIDHELPILHDINLEIREGETHVLMGPNGAG' A
#
# COMPACT_ATOMS: atom_id res chain seq x y z
N MET A 1 -5.07 -1.54 -19.39
CA MET A 1 -5.46 -0.40 -18.53
C MET A 1 -5.02 -0.72 -17.10
N SER A 2 -4.74 0.30 -16.28
CA SER A 2 -4.55 0.09 -14.84
C SER A 2 -5.91 -0.20 -14.20
N LEU A 3 -5.99 -1.24 -13.37
CA LEU A 3 -7.19 -1.60 -12.61
C LEU A 3 -7.19 -0.89 -11.25
N LEU A 4 -6.03 -0.88 -10.57
CA LEU A 4 -5.81 -0.15 -9.33
C LEU A 4 -4.54 0.70 -9.47
N ASN A 5 -4.62 1.93 -9.00
CA ASN A 5 -3.49 2.82 -8.90
C ASN A 5 -3.50 3.50 -7.52
N VAL A 6 -2.47 3.21 -6.72
CA VAL A 6 -2.21 3.77 -5.39
C VAL A 6 -1.03 4.73 -5.54
N ASN A 7 -1.23 6.00 -5.18
CA ASN A 7 -0.21 7.03 -5.28
C ASN A 7 0.06 7.65 -3.92
N GLN A 8 1.31 7.53 -3.44
CA GLN A 8 1.84 8.16 -2.24
C GLN A 8 0.91 8.05 -1.01
N VAL A 9 0.38 6.84 -0.77
CA VAL A 9 -0.50 6.62 0.39
C VAL A 9 0.35 6.51 1.65
N SER A 10 0.04 7.37 2.62
CA SER A 10 0.61 7.37 3.96
C SER A 10 -0.52 7.32 4.99
N VAL A 11 -0.34 6.55 6.05
CA VAL A 11 -1.35 6.32 7.11
C VAL A 11 -0.68 6.40 8.47
N SER A 12 -1.34 7.06 9.42
CA SER A 12 -0.90 7.14 10.81
C SER A 12 -2.05 6.92 11.78
N ILE A 13 -1.77 6.32 12.94
CA ILE A 13 -2.70 6.25 14.08
C ILE A 13 -2.52 7.51 14.92
N ASP A 14 -3.64 8.15 15.26
CA ASP A 14 -3.71 9.39 16.06
C ASP A 14 -2.79 10.52 15.56
N HIS A 15 -2.45 10.49 14.27
CA HIS A 15 -1.45 11.36 13.63
C HIS A 15 -0.03 11.28 14.22
N GLU A 16 0.25 10.35 15.12
CA GLU A 16 1.53 10.22 15.82
C GLU A 16 2.33 8.99 15.39
N LEU A 17 1.65 7.86 15.16
CA LEU A 17 2.32 6.62 14.80
C LEU A 17 2.15 6.33 13.30
N PRO A 18 3.16 6.62 12.47
CA PRO A 18 3.08 6.31 11.04
C PRO A 18 3.18 4.80 10.82
N ILE A 19 2.26 4.28 10.00
CA ILE A 19 2.09 2.86 9.69
C ILE A 19 2.45 2.57 8.23
N LEU A 20 1.86 3.34 7.31
CA LEU A 20 2.18 3.27 5.88
C LEU A 20 2.95 4.52 5.46
N HIS A 21 3.97 4.33 4.63
CA HIS A 21 4.89 5.38 4.22
C HIS A 21 4.98 5.44 2.69
N ASP A 22 4.34 6.45 2.11
CA ASP A 22 4.42 6.82 0.70
C ASP A 22 4.28 5.62 -0.26
N ILE A 23 3.28 4.77 -0.01
CA ILE A 23 3.05 3.56 -0.79
C ILE A 23 2.60 3.92 -2.20
N ASN A 24 3.31 3.38 -3.20
CA ASN A 24 2.98 3.49 -4.61
C ASN A 24 2.82 2.08 -5.20
N LEU A 25 1.65 1.79 -5.79
CA LEU A 25 1.34 0.47 -6.35
C LEU A 25 0.41 0.61 -7.56
N GLU A 26 0.79 0.00 -8.69
CA GLU A 26 -0.07 -0.17 -9.85
C GLU A 26 -0.39 -1.66 -10.02
N ILE A 27 -1.68 -2.00 -10.12
CA ILE A 27 -2.14 -3.34 -10.49
C ILE A 27 -2.88 -3.22 -11.82
N ARG A 28 -2.45 -4.00 -12.82
CA ARG A 28 -3.11 -4.07 -14.13
C ARG A 28 -4.16 -5.18 -14.12
N GLU A 29 -5.12 -5.08 -15.04
CA GLU A 29 -6.16 -6.10 -15.19
C GLU A 29 -5.56 -7.48 -15.48
N GLY A 30 -6.00 -8.51 -14.73
CA GLY A 30 -5.52 -9.88 -14.84
C GLY A 30 -4.25 -10.21 -14.05
N GLU A 31 -3.60 -9.23 -13.43
CA GLU A 31 -2.43 -9.47 -12.57
C GLU A 31 -2.85 -9.92 -11.16
N THR A 32 -2.00 -10.75 -10.53
CA THR A 32 -2.10 -11.09 -9.11
C THR A 32 -0.82 -10.67 -8.42
N HIS A 33 -0.94 -9.82 -7.42
CA HIS A 33 0.18 -9.30 -6.62
C HIS A 33 0.09 -9.89 -5.21
N VAL A 34 1.22 -10.28 -4.64
CA VAL A 34 1.30 -10.75 -3.26
C VAL A 34 2.09 -9.73 -2.45
N LEU A 35 1.49 -9.25 -1.36
CA LEU A 35 2.17 -8.42 -0.37
C LEU A 35 2.63 -9.33 0.77
N MET A 36 3.91 -9.22 1.13
CA MET A 36 4.51 -10.01 2.21
C MET A 36 5.16 -9.10 3.24
N GLY A 37 5.09 -9.50 4.50
CA GLY A 37 5.72 -8.81 5.62
C GLY A 37 5.53 -9.57 6.92
N PRO A 38 6.30 -9.23 7.97
CA PRO A 38 6.03 -9.73 9.32
C PRO A 38 4.64 -9.29 9.81
N ASN A 39 4.15 -9.91 10.88
CA ASN A 39 2.91 -9.48 11.52
C ASN A 39 3.04 -8.01 11.96
N GLY A 40 2.09 -7.16 11.53
CA GLY A 40 2.09 -5.73 11.81
C GLY A 40 3.01 -4.88 10.92
N ALA A 41 3.45 -5.38 9.75
CA ALA A 41 4.29 -4.63 8.81
C ALA A 41 3.63 -3.42 8.15
N GLY A 42 2.31 -3.28 8.29
CA GLY A 42 1.49 -2.19 7.79
C GLY A 42 0.09 -2.27 8.36
#